data_AF-A0A8T0GA24-F1
#
_entry.id   AF-A0A8T0GA24-F1
#
_cell.length_a   1.000
_cell.length_b   1.000
_cell.length_c   1.000
_cell.angle_alpha   90.00
_cell.angle_beta   90.00
_cell.angle_gamma   90.00
#
_symmetry.space_group_name_H-M   'P 1'
#
loop_
_entity.id
_entity.type
_entity.pdbx_description
1 polymer ?
#
loop_
_entity_poly.entity_id
_entity_poly.type
_entity_poly.pdbx_seq_one_letter_code
_entity_poly.pdbx_strand_id
1 'polypeptide(L)'
;MGLLNTLVQTFFASVCISFVVQGWVPLDLLPFPLLTSIYIFILSKYIAPPVTSKVEPGLFGGSRLMKNYLLSAALIGIILPLVYIACAFLQGDLVAVKAAVPSLFLLIVQVLSENFTFRRASFSVLIRPLVPMLYNTRRLFTIWDELLFLFFGVGITKPGLLLFGRMLVVANAILWHWNLFGFLIPVYLVKSMRQHYDLENKVKE
;
A
#
# COMPACT_ATOMS: atom_id res chain seq x y z
N MET A 1 -22.70 -0.02 5.40
CA MET A 1 -21.24 -0.23 5.23
C MET A 1 -20.70 0.12 3.83
N GLY A 2 -21.50 0.01 2.75
CA GLY A 2 -21.05 0.32 1.38
C GLY A 2 -20.65 1.79 1.14
N LEU A 3 -21.50 2.75 1.56
CA LEU A 3 -21.30 4.18 1.30
C LEU A 3 -20.00 4.75 1.89
N LEU A 4 -19.75 4.52 3.19
CA LEU A 4 -18.55 5.01 3.88
C LEU A 4 -17.28 4.58 3.15
N ASN A 5 -17.24 3.33 2.74
CA ASN A 5 -16.08 2.80 2.09
C ASN A 5 -15.96 3.30 0.63
N THR A 6 -17.05 3.51 -0.11
CA THR A 6 -17.00 4.24 -1.39
C THR A 6 -16.43 5.64 -1.22
N LEU A 7 -16.85 6.37 -0.18
CA LEU A 7 -16.32 7.71 0.13
C LEU A 7 -14.80 7.68 0.39
N VAL A 8 -14.33 6.70 1.17
CA VAL A 8 -12.88 6.52 1.42
C VAL A 8 -12.11 6.22 0.13
N GLN A 9 -12.63 5.35 -0.73
CA GLN A 9 -11.98 5.05 -2.02
C GLN A 9 -11.93 6.28 -2.93
N THR A 10 -13.03 7.05 -3.01
CA THR A 10 -13.07 8.28 -3.80
C THR A 10 -12.10 9.32 -3.24
N PHE A 11 -12.03 9.49 -1.92
CA PHE A 11 -11.06 10.38 -1.29
C PHE A 11 -9.62 10.02 -1.66
N PHE A 12 -9.26 8.75 -1.51
CA PHE A 12 -7.93 8.25 -1.87
C PHE A 12 -7.61 8.40 -3.36
N ALA A 13 -8.56 8.13 -4.25
CA ALA A 13 -8.40 8.37 -5.68
C ALA A 13 -8.16 9.86 -5.97
N SER A 14 -8.93 10.76 -5.36
CA SER A 14 -8.77 12.20 -5.50
C SER A 14 -7.40 12.67 -5.03
N VAL A 15 -6.91 12.20 -3.87
CA VAL A 15 -5.57 12.52 -3.37
C VAL A 15 -4.49 12.09 -4.37
N CYS A 16 -4.57 10.87 -4.90
CA CYS A 16 -3.63 10.39 -5.90
C CYS A 16 -3.65 11.23 -7.17
N ILE A 17 -4.84 11.56 -7.70
CA ILE A 17 -4.99 12.42 -8.89
C ILE A 17 -4.38 13.79 -8.61
N SER A 18 -4.63 14.39 -7.45
CA SER A 18 -4.05 15.68 -7.06
C SER A 18 -2.52 15.64 -6.99
N PHE A 19 -1.92 14.55 -6.49
CA PHE A 19 -0.46 14.40 -6.49
C PHE A 19 0.12 14.29 -7.90
N VAL A 20 -0.56 13.56 -8.80
CA VAL A 20 -0.13 13.40 -10.19
C VAL A 20 -0.27 14.72 -10.96
N VAL A 21 -1.41 15.40 -10.86
CA VAL A 21 -1.66 16.67 -11.56
C VAL A 21 -0.68 17.76 -11.13
N GLN A 22 -0.27 17.77 -9.86
CA GLN A 22 0.73 18.72 -9.37
C GLN A 22 2.18 18.34 -9.72
N GLY A 23 2.41 17.17 -10.34
CA GLY A 23 3.74 16.70 -10.70
C GLY A 23 4.60 16.35 -9.49
N TRP A 24 3.98 15.96 -8.36
CA TRP A 24 4.70 15.52 -7.17
C TRP A 24 5.05 14.04 -7.20
N VAL A 25 4.39 13.27 -8.07
CA VAL A 25 4.71 11.86 -8.32
C VAL A 25 5.73 11.78 -9.47
N PRO A 26 6.87 11.11 -9.28
CA PRO A 26 7.84 10.84 -10.33
C PRO A 26 7.19 10.08 -11.50
N LEU A 27 7.52 10.48 -12.74
CA LEU A 27 6.89 9.90 -13.94
C LEU A 27 7.23 8.41 -14.13
N ASP A 28 8.42 7.97 -13.69
CA ASP A 28 8.83 6.57 -13.71
C ASP A 28 7.99 5.68 -12.77
N LEU A 29 7.28 6.30 -11.81
CA LEU A 29 6.44 5.59 -10.87
C LEU A 29 5.02 5.31 -11.41
N LEU A 30 4.55 6.10 -12.38
CA LEU A 30 3.19 5.99 -12.91
C LEU A 30 2.90 4.70 -13.70
N PRO A 31 3.85 4.14 -14.48
CA PRO A 31 3.63 2.86 -15.14
C PRO A 31 3.46 1.69 -14.15
N PHE A 32 4.04 1.79 -12.94
CA PHE A 32 4.07 0.66 -12.01
C PHE A 32 2.67 0.17 -11.58
N PRO A 33 1.73 1.03 -11.12
CA PRO A 33 0.35 0.60 -10.85
C PRO A 33 -0.37 -0.03 -12.03
N LEU A 34 -0.18 0.50 -13.24
CA LEU A 34 -0.82 0.01 -14.46
C LEU A 34 -0.32 -1.40 -14.80
N LEU A 35 1.00 -1.57 -14.86
CA LEU A 35 1.64 -2.85 -15.16
C LEU A 35 1.32 -3.89 -14.08
N THR A 36 1.32 -3.49 -12.80
CA THR A 36 0.93 -4.37 -11.68
C THR A 36 -0.52 -4.82 -11.81
N SER A 37 -1.42 -3.93 -12.20
CA SER A 37 -2.84 -4.28 -12.39
C SER A 37 -3.04 -5.27 -13.54
N ILE A 38 -2.35 -5.06 -14.66
CA ILE A 38 -2.35 -5.99 -15.80
C ILE A 38 -1.79 -7.35 -15.39
N TYR A 39 -0.66 -7.36 -14.69
CA TYR A 39 -0.02 -8.58 -14.22
C TYR A 39 -0.92 -9.38 -13.28
N ILE A 40 -1.51 -8.73 -12.28
CA ILE A 40 -2.45 -9.35 -11.33
C ILE A 40 -3.68 -9.92 -12.06
N PHE A 41 -4.19 -9.23 -13.08
CA PHE A 41 -5.29 -9.73 -13.90
C PHE A 41 -4.90 -10.99 -14.69
N ILE A 42 -3.71 -11.00 -15.31
CA ILE A 42 -3.18 -12.16 -16.04
C ILE A 42 -3.04 -13.36 -15.09
N LEU A 43 -2.41 -13.16 -13.93
CA LEU A 43 -2.24 -14.23 -12.94
C LEU A 43 -3.59 -14.80 -12.47
N SER A 44 -4.55 -13.91 -12.21
CA SER A 44 -5.89 -14.29 -11.75
C SER A 44 -6.69 -15.05 -12.81
N LYS A 45 -6.40 -14.85 -14.10
CA LYS A 45 -7.11 -15.52 -15.19
C LYS A 45 -6.46 -16.84 -15.58
N TYR A 46 -5.12 -16.88 -15.62
CA TYR A 46 -4.39 -17.98 -16.26
C TYR A 46 -3.58 -18.86 -15.29
N ILE A 47 -3.19 -18.36 -14.12
CA ILE A 47 -2.31 -19.09 -13.20
C ILE A 47 -3.06 -19.61 -11.99
N ALA A 48 -3.82 -18.75 -11.31
CA ALA A 48 -4.56 -19.10 -10.11
C ALA A 48 -6.01 -18.60 -10.22
N PRO A 49 -6.82 -19.21 -11.11
CA PRO A 49 -8.22 -18.86 -11.24
C PRO A 49 -8.99 -19.06 -9.93
N PRO A 50 -10.07 -18.31 -9.69
CA PRO A 50 -10.90 -18.51 -8.51
C PRO A 50 -11.56 -19.89 -8.53
N VAL A 51 -11.43 -20.60 -7.41
CA VAL A 51 -11.99 -21.96 -7.23
C VAL A 51 -13.50 -21.91 -6.98
N THR A 52 -13.98 -20.83 -6.34
CA THR A 52 -15.37 -20.63 -5.99
C THR A 52 -15.91 -19.35 -6.63
N SER A 53 -17.21 -19.31 -6.90
CA SER A 53 -17.90 -18.10 -7.36
C SER A 53 -18.23 -17.12 -6.23
N LYS A 54 -17.88 -17.47 -4.98
CA LYS A 54 -18.13 -16.66 -3.78
C LYS A 54 -16.88 -15.85 -3.42
N VAL A 55 -17.10 -14.69 -2.82
CA VAL A 55 -16.00 -13.92 -2.25
C VAL A 55 -15.54 -14.61 -0.98
N GLU A 56 -14.38 -15.25 -1.04
CA GLU A 56 -13.76 -15.88 0.12
C GLU A 56 -13.47 -14.84 1.23
N PRO A 57 -13.78 -15.15 2.51
CA PRO A 57 -13.56 -14.24 3.61
C PRO A 57 -12.07 -13.93 3.81
N GLY A 58 -11.76 -12.76 4.37
CA GLY A 58 -10.39 -12.35 4.64
C GLY A 58 -9.72 -13.23 5.70
N LEU A 59 -8.52 -13.72 5.40
CA LEU A 59 -7.74 -14.67 6.22
C LEU A 59 -7.45 -14.23 7.66
N PHE A 60 -7.47 -12.93 7.93
CA PHE A 60 -7.12 -12.35 9.23
C PHE A 60 -8.25 -11.53 9.85
N GLY A 61 -9.49 -11.70 9.38
CA GLY A 61 -10.65 -11.04 9.94
C GLY A 61 -10.87 -11.44 11.41
N GLY A 62 -10.92 -10.45 12.31
CA GLY A 62 -11.47 -10.64 13.66
C GLY A 62 -10.49 -10.53 14.83
N SER A 63 -9.18 -10.73 14.65
CA SER A 63 -8.23 -10.65 15.78
C SER A 63 -7.96 -9.21 16.22
N ARG A 64 -7.92 -8.96 17.55
CA ARG A 64 -7.63 -7.63 18.12
C ARG A 64 -6.23 -7.13 17.73
N LEU A 65 -5.25 -8.05 17.69
CA LEU A 65 -3.89 -7.75 17.25
C LEU A 65 -3.84 -7.25 15.81
N MET A 66 -4.52 -7.92 14.87
CA MET A 66 -4.58 -7.48 13.47
C MET A 66 -5.27 -6.11 13.33
N LYS A 67 -6.36 -5.88 14.07
CA LYS A 67 -7.03 -4.57 14.09
C LYS A 67 -6.09 -3.45 14.56
N ASN A 68 -5.39 -3.66 15.67
CA ASN A 68 -4.43 -2.68 16.21
C ASN A 68 -3.26 -2.44 15.24
N TYR A 69 -2.76 -3.51 14.62
CA TYR A 69 -1.72 -3.43 13.60
C TYR A 69 -2.18 -2.58 12.39
N LEU A 70 -3.37 -2.87 11.84
CA LEU A 70 -3.91 -2.12 10.71
C LEU A 70 -4.15 -0.64 11.05
N LEU A 71 -4.63 -0.33 12.26
CA LEU A 71 -4.78 1.04 12.74
C LEU A 71 -3.44 1.76 12.84
N SER A 72 -2.42 1.09 13.40
CA SER A 72 -1.07 1.65 13.52
C SER A 72 -0.45 1.89 12.14
N ALA A 73 -0.65 0.95 11.21
CA ALA A 73 -0.16 1.07 9.84
C ALA A 73 -0.87 2.20 9.06
N ALA A 74 -2.18 2.38 9.26
CA ALA A 74 -2.91 3.51 8.66
C ALA A 74 -2.45 4.85 9.24
N LEU A 75 -2.20 4.91 10.55
CA LEU A 75 -1.71 6.13 11.20
C LEU A 75 -0.32 6.52 10.68
N ILE A 76 0.64 5.60 10.73
CA ILE A 76 2.04 5.84 10.35
C ILE A 76 2.22 5.96 8.84
N GLY A 77 1.46 5.19 8.05
CA GLY A 77 1.60 5.12 6.61
C GLY A 77 0.77 6.12 5.83
N ILE A 78 -0.37 6.57 6.35
CA ILE A 78 -1.30 7.45 5.60
C ILE A 78 -1.51 8.78 6.34
N ILE A 79 -1.97 8.74 7.60
CA ILE A 79 -2.38 9.97 8.29
C ILE A 79 -1.20 10.88 8.59
N LEU A 80 -0.14 10.37 9.23
CA LEU A 80 1.04 11.17 9.55
C LEU A 80 1.76 11.70 8.29
N PRO A 81 1.94 10.92 7.20
CA PRO A 81 2.48 11.43 5.94
C PRO A 81 1.60 12.50 5.28
N LEU A 82 0.27 12.36 5.30
CA LEU A 82 -0.62 13.41 4.80
C LEU A 82 -0.47 14.71 5.60
N VAL A 83 -0.40 14.62 6.93
CA VAL A 83 -0.15 15.79 7.79
C VAL A 83 1.22 16.40 7.50
N TYR A 84 2.27 15.57 7.36
CA TYR A 84 3.60 16.04 7.01
C TYR A 84 3.61 16.82 5.68
N ILE A 85 3.02 16.25 4.63
CA ILE A 85 2.91 16.86 3.31
C ILE A 85 2.12 18.17 3.36
N ALA A 86 0.99 18.19 4.07
CA ALA A 86 0.18 19.40 4.23
C ALA A 86 0.96 20.50 4.97
N CYS A 87 1.64 20.17 6.07
CA CYS A 87 2.48 21.11 6.80
C CYS A 87 3.66 21.63 5.96
N ALA A 88 4.33 20.76 5.20
CA ALA A 88 5.41 21.14 4.30
C ALA A 88 4.92 22.09 3.19
N PHE A 89 3.78 21.76 2.58
CA PHE A 89 3.15 22.58 1.54
C PHE A 89 2.77 23.98 2.05
N LEU A 90 2.09 24.07 3.21
CA LEU A 90 1.73 25.36 3.82
C LEU A 90 2.95 26.20 4.21
N GLN A 91 4.08 25.55 4.45
CA GLN A 91 5.34 26.19 4.79
C GLN A 91 6.20 26.55 3.57
N GLY A 92 5.74 26.23 2.36
CA GLY A 92 6.44 26.48 1.09
C GLY A 92 7.57 25.49 0.78
N ASP A 93 7.70 24.40 1.55
CA ASP A 93 8.76 23.40 1.36
C ASP A 93 8.32 22.32 0.37
N LEU A 94 8.32 22.68 -0.91
CA LEU A 94 7.95 21.76 -1.98
C LEU A 94 8.96 20.61 -2.17
N VAL A 95 10.18 20.75 -1.65
CA VAL A 95 11.19 19.69 -1.74
C VAL A 95 10.85 18.56 -0.78
N ALA A 96 10.47 18.88 0.46
CA ALA A 96 9.94 17.91 1.42
C ALA A 96 8.66 17.22 0.91
N VAL A 97 7.75 17.98 0.27
CA VAL A 97 6.54 17.41 -0.35
C VAL A 97 6.90 16.38 -1.42
N LYS A 98 7.79 16.73 -2.36
CA LYS A 98 8.21 15.83 -3.45
C LYS A 98 8.96 14.59 -2.95
N ALA A 99 9.62 14.67 -1.79
CA ALA A 99 10.30 13.53 -1.19
C ALA A 99 9.32 12.52 -0.57
N ALA A 100 8.26 12.97 0.10
CA ALA A 100 7.32 12.10 0.82
C ALA A 100 6.15 11.58 -0.02
N VAL A 101 5.76 12.31 -1.08
CA VAL A 101 4.63 11.92 -1.94
C VAL A 101 4.79 10.55 -2.61
N PRO A 102 5.97 10.14 -3.15
CA PRO A 102 6.11 8.86 -3.85
C PRO A 102 5.75 7.64 -2.99
N SER A 103 6.22 7.60 -1.74
CA SER A 103 5.99 6.49 -0.82
C SER A 103 4.53 6.40 -0.38
N LEU A 104 3.91 7.56 -0.08
CA LEU A 104 2.48 7.64 0.24
C LEU A 104 1.58 7.31 -0.96
N PHE A 105 1.91 7.80 -2.15
CA PHE A 105 1.16 7.53 -3.38
C PHE A 105 1.05 6.03 -3.62
N LEU A 106 2.16 5.29 -3.56
CA LEU A 106 2.14 3.84 -3.73
C LEU A 106 1.30 3.13 -2.67
N LEU A 107 1.33 3.59 -1.41
CA LEU A 107 0.50 3.01 -0.37
C LEU A 107 -0.99 3.25 -0.61
N ILE A 108 -1.37 4.46 -1.01
CA ILE A 108 -2.78 4.76 -1.31
C ILE A 108 -3.26 3.91 -2.50
N VAL A 109 -2.46 3.83 -3.57
CA VAL A 109 -2.79 3.00 -4.74
C VAL A 109 -2.83 1.51 -4.39
N GLN A 110 -1.96 1.04 -3.49
CA GLN A 110 -2.03 -0.31 -2.94
C GLN A 110 -3.37 -0.55 -2.24
N VAL A 111 -3.79 0.37 -1.35
CA VAL A 111 -5.07 0.24 -0.63
C VAL A 111 -6.26 0.22 -1.60
N LEU A 112 -6.24 1.04 -2.66
CA LEU A 112 -7.26 1.01 -3.72
C LEU A 112 -7.27 -0.35 -4.44
N SER A 113 -6.09 -0.85 -4.82
CA SER A 113 -5.92 -2.12 -5.55
C SER A 113 -6.34 -3.34 -4.71
N GLU A 114 -6.00 -3.33 -3.42
CA GLU A 114 -6.44 -4.34 -2.45
C GLU A 114 -7.96 -4.34 -2.33
N ASN A 115 -8.57 -3.17 -2.11
CA ASN A 115 -10.02 -3.08 -1.99
C ASN A 115 -10.76 -3.57 -3.26
N PHE A 116 -10.17 -3.35 -4.43
CA PHE A 116 -10.70 -3.84 -5.70
C PHE A 116 -10.64 -5.37 -5.80
N THR A 117 -9.50 -5.97 -5.45
CA THR A 117 -9.29 -7.43 -5.53
C THR A 117 -10.05 -8.20 -4.45
N PHE A 118 -10.06 -7.72 -3.19
CA PHE A 118 -10.73 -8.39 -2.07
C PHE A 118 -12.26 -8.52 -2.23
N ARG A 119 -12.89 -7.68 -3.05
CA ARG A 119 -14.35 -7.64 -3.19
C ARG A 119 -14.90 -8.44 -4.35
N ARG A 120 -14.03 -8.99 -5.18
CA ARG A 120 -14.44 -9.68 -6.41
C ARG A 120 -14.12 -11.15 -6.29
N ALA A 121 -15.11 -11.98 -6.59
CA ALA A 121 -14.93 -13.43 -6.68
C ALA A 121 -13.98 -13.80 -7.83
N SER A 122 -13.77 -12.89 -8.80
CA SER A 122 -12.83 -13.08 -9.92
C SER A 122 -11.38 -13.22 -9.50
N PHE A 123 -11.00 -12.82 -8.27
CA PHE A 123 -9.64 -12.95 -7.75
C PHE A 123 -9.56 -14.03 -6.67
N SER A 124 -8.74 -15.05 -6.94
CA SER A 124 -8.49 -16.13 -5.99
C SER A 124 -7.78 -15.64 -4.72
N VAL A 125 -7.90 -16.42 -3.65
CA VAL A 125 -7.26 -16.13 -2.36
C VAL A 125 -5.72 -16.08 -2.48
N LEU A 126 -5.16 -16.79 -3.46
CA LEU A 126 -3.73 -16.82 -3.75
C LEU A 126 -3.21 -15.52 -4.37
N ILE A 127 -4.02 -14.85 -5.20
CA ILE A 127 -3.60 -13.61 -5.88
C ILE A 127 -3.66 -12.39 -4.96
N ARG A 128 -4.58 -12.37 -4.00
CA ARG A 128 -4.81 -11.20 -3.13
C ARG A 128 -3.57 -10.73 -2.35
N PRO A 129 -2.72 -11.60 -1.75
CA PRO A 129 -1.48 -11.18 -1.08
C PRO A 129 -0.43 -10.59 -2.03
N LEU A 130 -0.45 -10.97 -3.32
CA LEU A 130 0.53 -10.48 -4.28
C LEU A 130 0.40 -8.97 -4.50
N VAL A 131 -0.81 -8.42 -4.37
CA VAL A 131 -1.05 -6.97 -4.46
C VAL A 131 -0.21 -6.21 -3.42
N PRO A 132 -0.42 -6.38 -2.09
CA PRO A 132 0.42 -5.73 -1.09
C PRO A 132 1.90 -6.04 -1.25
N MET A 133 2.27 -7.26 -1.65
CA MET A 133 3.68 -7.64 -1.81
C MET A 133 4.38 -6.83 -2.91
N LEU A 134 3.78 -6.72 -4.09
CA LEU A 134 4.36 -5.98 -5.21
C LEU A 134 4.47 -4.49 -4.87
N TYR A 135 3.39 -3.89 -4.36
CA TYR A 135 3.40 -2.48 -3.97
C TYR A 135 4.39 -2.20 -2.84
N ASN A 136 4.43 -3.04 -1.80
CA ASN A 136 5.36 -2.84 -0.69
C ASN A 136 6.82 -2.97 -1.15
N THR A 137 7.11 -3.94 -2.04
CA THR A 137 8.46 -4.09 -2.63
C THR A 137 8.89 -2.81 -3.36
N ARG A 138 8.06 -2.25 -4.25
CA ARG A 138 8.39 -0.98 -4.93
C ARG A 138 8.45 0.19 -3.95
N ARG A 139 7.57 0.22 -2.95
CA ARG A 139 7.52 1.30 -1.95
C ARG A 139 8.78 1.35 -1.09
N LEU A 140 9.39 0.22 -0.74
CA LEU A 140 10.64 0.23 0.04
C LEU A 140 11.75 1.06 -0.64
N PHE A 141 11.85 1.03 -1.97
CA PHE A 141 12.79 1.89 -2.71
C PHE A 141 12.45 3.37 -2.54
N THR A 142 11.18 3.75 -2.70
CA THR A 142 10.76 5.16 -2.50
C THR A 142 10.99 5.66 -1.08
N ILE A 143 10.81 4.80 -0.06
CA ILE A 143 11.11 5.13 1.34
C ILE A 143 12.62 5.28 1.54
N TRP A 144 13.43 4.47 0.86
CA TRP A 144 14.88 4.59 0.91
C TRP A 144 15.38 5.88 0.28
N ASP A 145 14.82 6.26 -0.87
CA ASP A 145 15.11 7.55 -1.52
C ASP A 145 14.73 8.73 -0.61
N GLU A 146 13.57 8.65 0.04
CA GLU A 146 13.11 9.63 1.03
C GLU A 146 14.05 9.70 2.25
N LEU A 147 14.50 8.54 2.77
CA LEU A 147 15.50 8.47 3.85
C LEU A 147 16.80 9.17 3.47
N LEU A 148 17.37 8.82 2.32
CA LEU A 148 18.62 9.42 1.85
C LEU A 148 18.47 10.94 1.69
N PHE A 149 17.35 11.39 1.13
CA PHE A 149 17.06 12.80 0.98
C PHE A 149 16.93 13.53 2.33
N LEU A 150 16.22 12.97 3.31
CA LEU A 150 16.01 13.62 4.61
C LEU A 150 17.27 13.66 5.49
N PHE A 151 18.19 12.70 5.34
CA PHE A 151 19.41 12.64 6.14
C PHE A 151 20.60 13.34 5.49
N PHE A 152 20.71 13.26 4.16
CA PHE A 152 21.89 13.74 3.42
C PHE A 152 21.56 14.78 2.34
N GLY A 153 20.30 14.96 2.00
CA GLY A 153 19.86 15.94 1.02
C GLY A 153 19.94 17.38 1.55
N VAL A 154 20.10 18.32 0.63
CA VAL A 154 20.06 19.77 0.89
C VAL A 154 18.71 20.30 0.42
N GLY A 155 18.08 21.19 1.18
CA GLY A 155 16.87 21.90 0.73
C GLY A 155 15.78 22.08 1.77
N ILE A 156 15.77 21.27 2.84
CA ILE A 156 14.84 21.47 3.96
C ILE A 156 15.46 22.44 4.97
N THR A 157 14.90 23.64 5.04
CA THR A 157 15.45 24.73 5.85
C THR A 157 14.87 24.81 7.25
N LYS A 158 13.76 24.11 7.52
CA LYS A 158 13.02 24.19 8.79
C LYS A 158 13.33 23.01 9.72
N PRO A 159 14.02 23.23 10.87
CA PRO A 159 14.48 22.16 11.73
C PRO A 159 13.37 21.24 12.28
N GLY A 160 12.23 21.80 12.69
CA GLY A 160 11.12 21.01 13.25
C GLY A 160 10.45 20.10 12.21
N LEU A 161 10.25 20.61 10.99
CA LEU A 161 9.70 19.83 9.88
C LEU A 161 10.67 18.72 9.47
N LEU A 162 11.97 19.02 9.42
CA LEU A 162 13.01 18.04 9.13
C LEU A 162 13.04 16.91 10.16
N LEU A 163 13.00 17.25 11.46
CA LEU A 163 12.99 16.27 12.53
C LEU A 163 11.76 15.36 12.45
N PHE A 164 10.58 15.94 12.24
CA PHE A 164 9.35 15.18 12.10
C PHE A 164 9.40 14.26 10.87
N GLY A 165 9.85 14.76 9.72
CA GLY A 165 10.05 13.95 8.50
C GLY A 165 11.00 12.78 8.74
N ARG A 166 12.16 13.01 9.39
CA ARG A 166 13.13 11.96 9.71
C ARG A 166 12.55 10.86 10.60
N MET A 167 11.82 11.24 11.65
CA MET A 167 11.16 10.26 12.52
C MET A 167 10.11 9.46 11.75
N LEU A 168 9.33 10.15 10.90
CA LEU A 168 8.26 9.54 10.13
C LEU A 168 8.77 8.56 9.07
N VAL A 169 9.83 8.92 8.33
CA VAL A 169 10.40 8.04 7.31
C VAL A 169 11.07 6.81 7.93
N VAL A 170 11.73 6.96 9.09
CA VAL A 170 12.31 5.82 9.84
C VAL A 170 11.19 4.89 10.33
N ALA A 171 10.11 5.43 10.87
CA ALA A 171 8.95 4.64 11.29
C ALA A 171 8.32 3.89 10.11
N ASN A 172 8.17 4.55 8.95
CA ASN A 172 7.70 3.92 7.72
C ASN A 172 8.63 2.80 7.26
N ALA A 173 9.94 3.05 7.24
CA ALA A 173 10.92 2.03 6.88
C ALA A 173 10.77 0.79 7.77
N ILE A 174 10.81 0.93 9.09
CA ILE A 174 10.69 -0.20 10.03
C ILE A 174 9.36 -0.95 9.80
N LEU A 175 8.25 -0.22 9.76
CA LEU A 175 6.92 -0.80 9.62
C LEU A 175 6.79 -1.59 8.30
N TRP A 176 7.22 -1.02 7.19
CA TRP A 176 7.02 -1.63 5.88
C TRP A 176 8.01 -2.76 5.58
N HIS A 177 9.22 -2.72 6.15
CA HIS A 177 10.14 -3.86 6.15
C HIS A 177 9.56 -5.03 6.95
N TRP A 178 9.09 -4.77 8.18
CA TRP A 178 8.41 -5.80 8.96
C TRP A 178 7.18 -6.33 8.21
N ASN A 179 6.37 -5.46 7.62
CA ASN A 179 5.19 -5.88 6.88
C ASN A 179 5.55 -6.83 5.74
N LEU A 180 6.58 -6.53 4.95
CA LEU A 180 6.98 -7.39 3.83
C LEU A 180 7.58 -8.71 4.31
N PHE A 181 8.64 -8.65 5.13
CA PHE A 181 9.45 -9.80 5.48
C PHE A 181 8.94 -10.59 6.69
N GLY A 182 8.22 -9.95 7.60
CA GLY A 182 7.67 -10.56 8.81
C GLY A 182 6.21 -11.01 8.68
N PHE A 183 5.42 -10.40 7.79
CA PHE A 183 3.99 -10.71 7.65
C PHE A 183 3.58 -11.19 6.26
N LEU A 184 3.79 -10.40 5.20
CA LEU A 184 3.27 -10.68 3.87
C LEU A 184 3.85 -11.97 3.29
N ILE A 185 5.17 -12.09 3.25
CA ILE A 185 5.86 -13.24 2.69
C ILE A 185 5.67 -14.50 3.56
N PRO A 186 6.07 -14.52 4.84
CA PRO A 186 6.07 -15.77 5.60
C PRO A 186 4.68 -16.20 6.07
N VAL A 187 3.75 -15.27 6.31
CA VAL A 187 2.46 -15.59 6.93
C VAL A 187 1.32 -15.48 5.92
N TYR A 188 1.16 -14.33 5.27
CA TYR A 188 -0.02 -14.10 4.42
C TYR A 188 0.02 -14.98 3.17
N LEU A 189 1.12 -14.93 2.40
CA LEU A 189 1.25 -15.73 1.18
C LEU A 189 1.08 -17.23 1.45
N VAL A 190 1.78 -17.76 2.45
CA VAL A 190 1.73 -19.19 2.80
C VAL A 190 0.32 -19.62 3.20
N LYS A 191 -0.39 -18.83 4.01
CA LYS A 191 -1.78 -19.14 4.39
C LYS A 191 -2.72 -19.07 3.19
N SER A 192 -2.54 -18.11 2.30
CA SER A 192 -3.32 -18.00 1.06
C SER A 192 -3.11 -19.18 0.12
N MET A 193 -1.88 -19.67 -0.02
CA MET A 193 -1.58 -20.89 -0.79
C MET A 193 -2.32 -22.09 -0.21
N ARG A 194 -2.19 -22.33 1.10
CA ARG A 194 -2.88 -23.45 1.77
C ARG A 194 -4.40 -23.38 1.57
N GLN A 195 -5.01 -22.23 1.83
CA GLN A 195 -6.46 -22.06 1.65
C GLN A 195 -6.88 -22.31 0.20
N HIS A 196 -6.09 -21.87 -0.78
CA HIS A 196 -6.41 -22.09 -2.19
C HIS A 196 -6.44 -23.59 -2.54
N TYR A 197 -5.42 -24.35 -2.14
CA TYR A 197 -5.37 -25.80 -2.38
C TYR A 197 -6.43 -26.58 -1.59
N ASP A 198 -6.74 -26.15 -0.36
CA ASP A 198 -7.82 -26.76 0.44
C ASP A 198 -9.18 -26.57 -0.24
N LEU A 199 -9.41 -25.42 -0.89
CA LEU A 199 -10.62 -25.17 -1.66
C LEU A 199 -10.66 -26.03 -2.92
N GLU A 200 -9.54 -26.19 -3.63
CA GLU A 200 -9.48 -27.05 -4.83
C GLU A 200 -9.78 -28.51 -4.51
N ASN A 201 -9.25 -29.03 -3.40
CA ASN A 201 -9.50 -30.41 -2.98
C ASN A 201 -10.97 -30.64 -2.63
N LYS A 202 -11.60 -29.71 -1.91
CA LYS A 202 -13.03 -29.79 -1.55
C LYS A 202 -14.00 -29.74 -2.73
N VAL A 203 -13.59 -29.16 -3.87
CA VAL A 203 -14.42 -29.14 -5.08
C VAL A 203 -14.26 -30.44 -5.89
N LYS A 204 -13.17 -31.18 -5.68
CA LYS A 204 -12.91 -32.47 -6.34
C LYS A 204 -13.54 -33.65 -5.61
N GLU A 205 -13.80 -33.53 -4.31
CA GLU A 205 -14.58 -34.47 -3.48
C GLU A 205 -16.09 -34.31 -3.73
#